data_AF-A0A496PRL9-F1
#
_entry.id   AF-A0A496PRL9-F1
#
_cell.length_a   1.000
_cell.length_b   1.000
_cell.length_c   1.000
_cell.angle_alpha   90.00
_cell.angle_beta   90.00
_cell.angle_gamma   90.00
#
_symmetry.space_group_name_H-M   'P 1'
#
loop_
_entity.id
_entity.type
_entity.pdbx_description
1 polymer ?
#
loop_
_entity_poly.entity_id
_entity_poly.type
_entity_poly.pdbx_seq_one_letter_code
_entity_poly.pdbx_strand_id
1 'polypeptide(L)' 'MELDLKRLSHLVNKRVDKIEKCVAGTGYLPKTVIGVGTFLLDNQGDIDLLTAKQKTTFDRFLKPLLEW' A
#
# COMPACT_ATOMS: atom_id res chain seq x y z
N MET A 1 2.12 -11.55 -10.17
CA MET A 1 2.47 -10.14 -10.43
C MET A 1 3.71 -9.86 -9.61
N GLU A 2 4.77 -9.32 -10.21
CA GLU A 2 5.97 -8.96 -9.46
C GLU A 2 5.80 -7.52 -8.94
N LEU A 3 5.85 -7.33 -7.63
CA LEU A 3 5.66 -6.04 -6.98
C LEU A 3 7.00 -5.29 -6.92
N ASP A 4 7.07 -4.06 -7.42
CA ASP A 4 8.28 -3.24 -7.29
C ASP A 4 8.46 -2.77 -5.83
N LEU A 5 9.30 -3.49 -5.09
CA LEU A 5 9.60 -3.21 -3.68
C LEU A 5 10.31 -1.88 -3.47
N LYS A 6 11.07 -1.42 -4.46
CA LYS A 6 11.76 -0.12 -4.37
C LYS A 6 10.73 1.01 -4.48
N ARG A 7 9.79 0.88 -5.41
CA ARG A 7 8.68 1.83 -5.56
C ARG A 7 7.76 1.81 -4.34
N LEU A 8 7.45 0.62 -3.82
CA LEU A 8 6.65 0.48 -2.58
C LEU A 8 7.36 1.12 -1.38
N SER A 9 8.64 0.85 -1.18
CA SER A 9 9.43 1.47 -0.11
C SER A 9 9.46 2.99 -0.25
N HIS A 10 9.63 3.51 -1.46
CA HIS A 10 9.59 4.95 -1.70
C HIS A 10 8.20 5.54 -1.41
N LEU A 11 7.13 4.88 -1.84
CA LEU A 11 5.75 5.32 -1.59
C LEU A 11 5.47 5.43 -0.08
N VAL A 12 5.77 4.35 0.66
CA VAL A 12 5.46 4.25 2.09
C VAL A 12 6.33 5.19 2.94
N ASN A 13 7.61 5.37 2.59
CA ASN A 13 8.55 6.16 3.40
C ASN A 13 8.68 7.64 2.99
N LYS A 14 8.40 7.98 1.72
CA LYS A 14 8.69 9.32 1.16
C LYS A 14 7.49 10.01 0.55
N ARG A 15 6.37 9.30 0.31
CA ARG A 15 5.18 9.83 -0.37
C ARG A 15 3.91 9.61 0.45
N VAL A 16 4.02 9.72 1.77
CA VAL A 16 2.88 9.62 2.70
C VAL A 16 1.79 10.64 2.34
N ASP A 17 2.17 11.82 1.84
CA ASP A 17 1.24 12.85 1.35
C ASP A 17 0.30 12.34 0.24
N LYS A 18 0.80 11.45 -0.63
CA LYS A 18 0.01 10.84 -1.69
C LYS A 18 -0.97 9.82 -1.14
N ILE A 19 -0.55 9.05 -0.15
CA ILE A 19 -1.41 8.10 0.56
C ILE A 19 -2.53 8.88 1.27
N GLU A 20 -2.21 9.94 2.00
CA GLU A 20 -3.18 10.79 2.69
C GLU A 20 -4.24 11.37 1.74
N LYS A 21 -3.80 11.91 0.60
CA LYS A 21 -4.71 12.42 -0.44
C LYS A 21 -5.61 11.32 -1.02
N CYS A 22 -5.07 10.12 -1.20
CA CYS A 22 -5.81 8.99 -1.78
C CYS A 22 -6.88 8.45 -0.80
N VAL A 23 -6.61 8.46 0.50
CA VAL A 23 -7.56 7.95 1.51
C VAL A 23 -8.55 9.01 2.00
N ALA A 24 -8.32 10.29 1.73
CA ALA A 24 -9.19 11.39 2.16
C ALA A 24 -10.65 11.15 1.75
N GLY A 25 -11.58 11.26 2.72
CA GLY A 25 -13.02 11.07 2.49
C GLY A 25 -13.48 9.62 2.33
N THR A 26 -12.58 8.63 2.39
CA THR A 26 -12.95 7.20 2.24
C THR A 26 -13.26 6.48 3.55
N GLY A 27 -12.97 7.11 4.69
CA GLY A 27 -13.05 6.50 6.03
C GLY A 27 -11.86 5.60 6.38
N TYR A 28 -10.94 5.36 5.44
CA TYR A 28 -9.68 4.67 5.73
C TYR A 28 -8.66 5.63 6.36
N LEU A 29 -7.86 5.09 7.27
CA LEU A 29 -6.76 5.83 7.87
C LEU A 29 -5.49 5.64 7.03
N PRO A 30 -4.69 6.70 6.80
CA PRO A 30 -3.41 6.59 6.07
C PRO A 30 -2.51 5.49 6.65
N LYS A 31 -2.46 5.37 7.97
CA LYS A 31 -1.69 4.34 8.68
C LYS A 31 -2.08 2.90 8.30
N THR A 32 -3.33 2.66 7.92
CA THR A 32 -3.79 1.33 7.49
C THR A 32 -3.16 0.97 6.15
N VAL A 33 -3.14 1.91 5.20
CA VAL A 33 -2.52 1.72 3.88
C VAL A 33 -1.01 1.57 4.01
N ILE A 34 -0.37 2.42 4.82
CA ILE A 34 1.05 2.34 5.16
C ILE A 34 1.38 0.98 5.76
N GLY A 35 0.60 0.50 6.73
CA GLY A 35 0.83 -0.78 7.39
C GLY A 35 0.75 -1.98 6.43
N VAL A 36 -0.16 -1.97 5.45
CA VAL A 36 -0.20 -3.00 4.40
C VAL A 36 1.05 -2.93 3.52
N GLY A 37 1.51 -1.73 3.16
CA GLY A 37 2.73 -1.54 2.39
C GLY A 37 3.98 -2.03 3.14
N THR A 38 4.10 -1.71 4.43
CA THR A 38 5.20 -2.20 5.28
C THR A 38 5.16 -3.73 5.39
N PHE A 39 3.99 -4.32 5.63
CA PHE A 39 3.85 -5.78 5.70
C PHE A 39 4.32 -6.46 4.40
N LEU A 40 3.97 -5.90 3.24
CA LEU A 40 4.45 -6.41 1.96
C LEU A 40 5.98 -6.29 1.84
N LEU A 41 6.59 -5.17 2.26
CA LEU A 41 8.05 -5.03 2.25
C LEU A 41 8.74 -6.08 3.12
N ASP A 42 8.20 -6.33 4.31
CA ASP A 42 8.74 -7.34 5.25
C ASP A 42 8.61 -8.77 4.70
N ASN A 43 7.65 -9.00 3.81
CA ASN A 43 7.36 -10.29 3.19
C ASN A 43 7.73 -10.34 1.70
N GLN A 44 8.73 -9.57 1.27
CA GLN A 44 9.27 -9.60 -0.10
C GLN A 44 8.23 -9.35 -1.21
N GLY A 45 7.15 -8.66 -0.89
CA GLY A 45 6.06 -8.34 -1.81
C GLY A 45 5.07 -9.47 -2.05
N ASP A 46 5.06 -10.51 -1.20
CA ASP A 46 4.12 -11.62 -1.35
C ASP A 46 2.68 -11.17 -0.98
N ILE A 47 1.89 -10.92 -2.02
CA ILE A 47 0.50 -10.50 -1.93
C ILE A 47 -0.40 -11.65 -1.45
N ASP A 48 0.00 -12.91 -1.61
CA ASP A 48 -0.81 -14.05 -1.19
C ASP A 48 -0.84 -14.23 0.32
N LEU A 49 0.13 -13.65 1.04
CA LEU A 49 0.12 -13.57 2.50
C LEU A 49 -0.85 -12.51 3.04
N LEU A 50 -1.40 -11.63 2.20
CA LEU A 50 -2.39 -10.66 2.64
C LEU A 50 -3.73 -11.32 2.97
N THR A 51 -4.29 -10.96 4.12
CA THR A 51 -5.69 -11.26 4.45
C THR A 51 -6.65 -10.58 3.46
N ALA A 52 -7.88 -11.06 3.36
CA ALA A 52 -8.90 -10.49 2.46
C ALA A 52 -9.06 -8.96 2.64
N LYS A 53 -9.06 -8.47 3.89
CA LYS A 53 -9.17 -7.03 4.19
C LYS A 53 -7.93 -6.24 3.75
N GLN A 54 -6.73 -6.82 3.90
CA GLN A 54 -5.50 -6.20 3.43
C GLN A 54 -5.44 -6.20 1.90
N LYS A 55 -5.88 -7.27 1.22
CA LYS A 55 -6.01 -7.31 -0.24
C LYS A 55 -6.92 -6.18 -0.75
N THR A 56 -8.08 -5.98 -0.13
CA THR A 56 -8.95 -4.82 -0.46
C THR A 56 -8.23 -3.48 -0.31
N THR A 57 -7.42 -3.31 0.75
CA THR A 57 -6.65 -2.08 0.97
C THR A 57 -5.56 -1.91 -0.09
N PHE A 58 -4.88 -3.01 -0.43
CA PHE A 58 -3.86 -3.05 -1.47
C PHE A 58 -4.45 -2.67 -2.84
N ASP A 59 -5.51 -3.35 -3.27
CA ASP A 59 -6.13 -3.14 -4.57
C ASP A 59 -6.73 -1.74 -4.71
N ARG A 60 -7.31 -1.20 -3.64
CA ARG A 60 -7.98 0.10 -3.68
C ARG A 60 -7.02 1.28 -3.64
N PHE A 61 -5.89 1.17 -2.93
CA PHE A 61 -5.02 2.30 -2.63
C PHE A 61 -3.57 2.11 -3.08
N LEU A 62 -2.93 1.01 -2.66
CA LEU A 62 -1.50 0.81 -2.96
C LEU A 62 -1.28 0.54 -4.44
N LYS A 63 -2.02 -0.37 -5.04
CA LYS A 63 -1.84 -0.76 -6.44
C LYS A 63 -1.96 0.43 -7.41
N PRO A 64 -3.01 1.29 -7.33
CA PRO A 64 -3.08 2.50 -8.17
C PRO A 64 -1.90 3.45 -7.96
N LEU A 65 -1.44 3.63 -6.71
CA LEU A 65 -0.32 4.52 -6.39
C LEU A 65 1.05 3.99 -6.88
N LEU A 66 1.16 2.67 -7.07
CA LEU A 66 2.35 2.01 -7.62
C LEU A 66 2.34 1.93 -9.14
N GLU A 67 1.20 2.13 -9.80
CA GLU A 67 1.07 2.12 -11.25
C GLU A 67 1.12 3.54 -11.86
N TRP A 68 1.01 4.60 -11.05
CA TRP A 68 1.16 6.02 -11.42
C TRP A 68 2.61 6.47 -11.56
#